data_AF-A0A358UYV1-F1
#
_entry.id   AF-A0A358UYV1-F1
#
_cell.length_a   1.000
_cell.length_b   1.000
_cell.length_c   1.000
_cell.angle_alpha   90.00
_cell.angle_beta   90.00
_cell.angle_gamma   90.00
#
_symmetry.space_group_name_H-M   'P 1'
#
loop_
_entity.id
_entity.type
_entity.pdbx_description
1 polymer ?
#
loop_
_entity_poly.entity_id
_entity_poly.type
_entity_poly.pdbx_seq_one_letter_code
_entity_poly.pdbx_strand_id
1 'polypeptide(L)'
;MKIFYITEGYLDRKNGTTSHIKGFIEGMRTAGLDVLSFLRRDDSTGSVEIPEVNIALLGTLLSQKKMLDAVMSAAKNSKPALIFGRVEYQSIAPWLAARRLRVPLVADLNGDLEFQMRERSFRERVLSRYTEYNFLKSASRIIVTSAAMAERVGKRLAISLDKFRVLPMGVADNFFGALTDRD
;
A
#
# COMPACT_ATOMS: atom_id res chain seq x y z
N MET A 1 15.34 10.55 7.44
CA MET A 1 13.96 10.33 7.94
C MET A 1 13.55 8.91 7.59
N LYS A 2 13.15 8.08 8.57
CA LYS A 2 12.78 6.68 8.30
C LYS A 2 11.30 6.54 8.01
N ILE A 3 10.98 5.88 6.91
CA ILE A 3 9.61 5.59 6.45
C ILE A 3 9.38 4.09 6.56
N PHE A 4 8.26 3.69 7.15
CA PHE A 4 7.81 2.31 7.05
C PHE A 4 6.78 2.22 5.93
N TYR A 5 7.10 1.47 4.86
CA TYR A 5 6.18 1.20 3.75
C TYR A 5 5.50 -0.16 3.97
N ILE A 6 4.17 -0.22 4.02
CA ILE A 6 3.42 -1.41 4.40
C ILE A 6 2.38 -1.75 3.32
N THR A 7 2.39 -2.99 2.82
CA THR A 7 1.38 -3.50 1.87
C THR A 7 1.26 -5.02 1.96
N GLU A 8 0.10 -5.56 1.57
CA GLU A 8 -0.10 -6.99 1.37
C GLU A 8 0.21 -7.48 -0.06
N GLY A 9 0.69 -6.59 -0.93
CA GLY A 9 1.08 -6.95 -2.29
C GLY A 9 2.20 -7.99 -2.33
N TYR A 10 2.06 -8.95 -3.23
CA TYR A 10 3.07 -9.96 -3.54
C TYR A 10 4.10 -9.39 -4.52
N LEU A 11 5.38 -9.43 -4.16
CA LEU A 11 6.45 -8.95 -5.04
C LEU A 11 6.84 -9.91 -6.17
N ASP A 12 6.33 -11.13 -6.14
CA ASP A 12 6.81 -12.21 -7.02
C ASP A 12 5.95 -12.33 -8.29
N ARG A 13 4.81 -11.61 -8.32
CA ARG A 13 3.92 -11.56 -9.49
C ARG A 13 4.42 -10.55 -10.52
N LYS A 14 4.36 -10.92 -11.81
CA LYS A 14 4.66 -9.99 -12.92
C LYS A 14 3.39 -9.26 -13.36
N ASN A 15 2.99 -8.24 -12.62
CA ASN A 15 1.82 -7.40 -12.95
C ASN A 15 2.03 -5.93 -12.59
N GLY A 16 1.08 -5.06 -12.98
CA GLY A 16 1.16 -3.62 -12.75
C GLY A 16 1.24 -3.22 -11.27
N THR A 17 0.56 -3.95 -10.38
CA THR A 17 0.63 -3.70 -8.92
C THR A 17 2.04 -3.92 -8.40
N THR A 18 2.67 -5.02 -8.77
CA THR A 18 4.03 -5.34 -8.34
C THR A 18 5.06 -4.38 -8.93
N SER A 19 4.94 -4.03 -10.22
CA SER A 19 5.78 -3.01 -10.85
C SER A 19 5.64 -1.66 -10.16
N HIS A 20 4.42 -1.26 -9.79
CA HIS A 20 4.18 -0.04 -9.02
C HIS A 20 4.87 -0.10 -7.66
N ILE A 21 4.67 -1.16 -6.87
CA ILE A 21 5.27 -1.27 -5.53
C ILE A 21 6.81 -1.19 -5.61
N LYS A 22 7.42 -1.94 -6.54
CA LYS A 22 8.88 -1.94 -6.73
C LYS A 22 9.39 -0.57 -7.16
N GLY A 23 8.81 0.00 -8.21
CA GLY A 23 9.22 1.32 -8.71
C GLY A 23 8.99 2.43 -7.70
N PHE A 24 7.91 2.35 -6.91
CA PHE A 24 7.61 3.35 -5.90
C PHE A 24 8.58 3.30 -4.71
N ILE A 25 8.90 2.10 -4.20
CA ILE A 25 9.92 1.92 -3.16
C ILE A 25 11.28 2.38 -3.66
N GLU A 26 11.66 2.00 -4.88
CA GLU A 26 12.95 2.39 -5.45
C GLU A 26 13.04 3.90 -5.64
N GLY A 27 12.01 4.53 -6.23
CA GLY A 27 11.97 5.98 -6.40
C GLY A 27 12.11 6.75 -5.08
N MET A 28 11.50 6.26 -3.99
CA MET A 28 11.71 6.85 -2.66
C MET A 28 13.17 6.71 -2.18
N ARG A 29 13.81 5.55 -2.41
CA ARG A 29 15.21 5.32 -2.03
C ARG A 29 16.17 6.16 -2.85
N THR A 30 15.98 6.24 -4.17
CA THR A 30 16.77 7.09 -5.06
C THR A 30 16.66 8.57 -4.67
N ALA A 31 15.50 9.00 -4.16
CA ALA A 31 15.31 10.34 -3.59
C ALA A 31 15.97 10.55 -2.21
N GLY A 32 16.75 9.59 -1.70
CA GLY A 32 17.48 9.67 -0.43
C GLY A 32 16.62 9.37 0.81
N LEU A 33 15.43 8.75 0.65
CA LEU A 33 14.59 8.37 1.78
C LEU A 33 15.00 7.00 2.33
N ASP A 34 15.05 6.90 3.66
CA ASP A 34 15.34 5.65 4.36
C ASP A 34 14.03 4.86 4.52
N VAL A 35 13.81 3.89 3.61
CA VAL A 35 12.56 3.11 3.53
C VAL A 35 12.77 1.68 4.02
N LEU A 36 12.06 1.32 5.10
CA LEU A 36 11.89 -0.06 5.55
C LEU A 36 10.54 -0.58 5.10
N SER A 37 10.53 -1.61 4.25
CA SER A 37 9.31 -2.16 3.66
C SER A 37 8.85 -3.43 4.37
N PHE A 38 7.55 -3.53 4.62
CA PHE A 38 6.85 -4.70 5.15
C PHE A 38 5.87 -5.18 4.08
N LEU A 39 6.22 -6.31 3.46
CA LEU A 39 5.61 -6.82 2.23
C LEU A 39 5.28 -8.31 2.40
N ARG A 40 4.41 -8.83 1.55
CA ARG A 40 4.26 -10.29 1.40
C ARG A 40 5.24 -10.80 0.35
N ARG A 41 5.86 -11.94 0.64
CA ARG A 41 6.71 -12.69 -0.29
C ARG A 41 6.30 -14.15 -0.26
N ASP A 42 6.35 -14.79 -1.42
CA ASP A 42 6.15 -16.23 -1.56
C ASP A 42 7.47 -16.99 -1.31
N ASP A 43 8.62 -16.31 -1.21
CA ASP A 43 9.95 -16.92 -1.02
C ASP A 43 10.87 -16.24 0.03
N SER A 44 11.68 -17.07 0.69
CA SER A 44 12.41 -16.87 1.97
C SER A 44 13.75 -16.11 1.89
N THR A 45 13.84 -15.03 1.11
CA THR A 45 15.13 -14.31 0.96
C THR A 45 15.07 -12.82 1.25
N GLY A 46 15.25 -12.44 2.52
CA GLY A 46 15.90 -11.16 2.87
C GLY A 46 15.04 -9.89 2.79
N SER A 47 13.97 -9.84 3.57
CA SER A 47 13.28 -8.62 4.05
C SER A 47 12.23 -9.10 5.05
N VAL A 48 12.27 -8.64 6.31
CA VAL A 48 11.52 -9.15 7.48
C VAL A 48 10.38 -10.09 7.09
N GLU A 49 10.64 -11.40 7.23
CA GLU A 49 9.70 -12.47 6.84
C GLU A 49 8.38 -12.30 7.58
N ILE A 50 7.32 -12.02 6.82
CA ILE A 50 5.96 -12.22 7.29
C ILE A 50 5.52 -13.54 6.67
N PRO A 51 5.33 -14.61 7.47
CA PRO A 51 5.02 -15.93 6.94
C PRO A 51 3.83 -15.85 5.99
N GLU A 52 3.95 -16.53 4.86
CA GLU A 52 2.89 -16.71 3.88
C GLU A 52 1.60 -17.12 4.61
N VAL A 53 0.50 -16.42 4.32
CA VAL A 53 -0.83 -16.81 4.82
C VAL A 53 -1.75 -16.87 3.64
N ASN A 54 -1.70 -18.00 2.95
CA ASN A 54 -2.74 -18.36 2.03
C ASN A 54 -4.06 -18.57 2.81
N ILE A 55 -5.20 -18.34 2.15
CA ILE A 55 -6.55 -18.82 2.53
C ILE A 55 -7.46 -17.88 3.38
N ALA A 56 -8.64 -17.57 2.81
CA ALA A 56 -9.89 -17.07 3.41
C ALA A 56 -9.85 -15.82 4.32
N LEU A 57 -11.01 -15.17 4.51
CA LEU A 57 -11.19 -13.93 5.30
C LEU A 57 -10.52 -13.98 6.70
N LEU A 58 -10.47 -15.17 7.33
CA LEU A 58 -9.82 -15.42 8.62
C LEU A 58 -8.28 -15.42 8.52
N GLY A 59 -7.69 -15.94 7.44
CA GLY A 59 -6.25 -15.88 7.19
C GLY A 59 -5.76 -14.44 6.96
N THR A 60 -6.61 -13.58 6.40
CA THR A 60 -6.26 -12.16 6.21
C THR A 60 -6.20 -11.40 7.54
N LEU A 61 -7.05 -11.68 8.52
CA LEU A 61 -6.92 -11.06 9.84
C LEU A 61 -5.62 -11.49 10.54
N LEU A 62 -5.22 -12.76 10.36
CA LEU A 62 -3.96 -13.28 10.86
C LEU A 62 -2.76 -12.64 10.13
N SER A 63 -2.81 -12.45 8.81
CA SER A 63 -1.74 -11.76 8.07
C SER A 63 -1.61 -10.31 8.52
N GLN A 64 -2.73 -9.60 8.69
CA GLN A 64 -2.75 -8.23 9.20
C GLN A 64 -2.20 -8.13 10.63
N LYS A 65 -2.52 -9.10 11.49
CA LYS A 65 -1.92 -9.18 12.84
C LYS A 65 -0.40 -9.41 12.76
N LYS A 66 0.07 -10.39 11.99
CA LYS A 66 1.50 -10.68 11.84
C LYS A 66 2.26 -9.47 11.28
N MET A 67 1.69 -8.81 10.27
CA MET A 67 2.20 -7.56 9.70
C MET A 67 2.32 -6.48 10.77
N LEU A 68 1.27 -6.27 11.57
CA LEU A 68 1.29 -5.31 12.66
C LEU A 68 2.35 -5.66 13.71
N ASP A 69 2.45 -6.93 14.12
CA ASP A 69 3.43 -7.38 15.11
C ASP A 69 4.88 -7.15 14.61
N ALA A 70 5.16 -7.45 13.34
CA ALA A 70 6.46 -7.19 12.71
C ALA A 70 6.80 -5.70 12.68
N VAL A 71 5.83 -4.86 12.30
CA VAL A 71 5.97 -3.39 12.29
C VAL A 71 6.24 -2.86 13.70
N MET A 72 5.48 -3.31 14.70
CA MET A 72 5.65 -2.87 16.08
C MET A 72 7.01 -3.34 16.64
N SER A 73 7.48 -4.52 16.27
CA SER A 73 8.81 -5.03 16.66
C SER A 73 9.92 -4.15 16.07
N ALA A 74 9.88 -3.89 14.76
CA ALA A 74 10.87 -3.04 14.09
C ALA A 74 10.86 -1.59 14.61
N ALA A 75 9.69 -1.07 14.97
CA ALA A 75 9.54 0.29 15.50
C ALA A 75 10.28 0.51 16.83
N LYS A 76 10.53 -0.54 17.63
CA LYS A 76 11.31 -0.45 18.88
C LYS A 76 12.72 0.09 18.65
N ASN A 77 13.35 -0.31 17.54
CA ASN A 77 14.73 0.03 17.22
C ASN A 77 14.84 1.17 16.19
N SER A 78 13.95 1.18 15.20
CA SER A 78 14.06 2.07 14.04
C SER A 78 13.27 3.36 14.15
N LYS A 79 12.19 3.40 14.95
CA LYS A 79 11.27 4.55 15.14
C LYS A 79 10.92 5.29 13.83
N PRO A 80 9.88 4.87 13.08
CA PRO A 80 9.51 5.55 11.85
C PRO A 80 9.02 6.98 12.12
N ALA A 81 9.26 7.89 11.17
CA ALA A 81 8.68 9.23 11.19
C ALA A 81 7.26 9.26 10.61
N LEU A 82 6.92 8.31 9.74
CA LEU A 82 5.59 8.12 9.17
C LEU A 82 5.38 6.66 8.73
N ILE A 83 4.11 6.27 8.64
CA ILE A 83 3.70 5.04 7.96
C ILE A 83 3.18 5.40 6.57
N PHE A 84 3.73 4.77 5.56
CA PHE A 84 3.22 4.80 4.20
C PHE A 84 2.52 3.47 3.93
N GLY A 85 1.22 3.46 3.69
CA GLY A 85 0.43 2.24 3.61
C GLY A 85 -0.36 2.14 2.31
N ARG A 86 -0.28 0.99 1.63
CA ARG A 86 -1.11 0.73 0.46
C ARG A 86 -2.56 0.43 0.84
N VAL A 87 -3.47 1.08 0.13
CA VAL A 87 -4.91 0.94 0.31
C VAL A 87 -5.36 -0.28 -0.46
N GLU A 88 -5.73 -1.33 0.26
CA GLU A 88 -6.16 -2.61 -0.29
C GLU A 88 -7.41 -3.09 0.46
N TYR A 89 -8.18 -4.00 -0.15
CA TYR A 89 -9.48 -4.49 0.34
C TYR A 89 -9.51 -4.83 1.85
N GLN A 90 -8.40 -5.28 2.43
CA GLN A 90 -8.32 -5.68 3.85
C GLN A 90 -7.11 -5.07 4.59
N SER A 91 -6.47 -4.05 4.02
CA SER A 91 -5.28 -3.42 4.60
C SER A 91 -5.65 -2.59 5.83
N ILE A 92 -5.43 -3.14 7.03
CA ILE A 92 -5.70 -2.46 8.31
C ILE A 92 -4.44 -2.24 9.15
N ALA A 93 -3.40 -3.06 8.95
CA ALA A 93 -2.15 -2.99 9.69
C ALA A 93 -1.46 -1.62 9.56
N PRO A 94 -1.37 -0.98 8.37
CA PRO A 94 -0.73 0.34 8.28
C PRO A 94 -1.48 1.39 9.10
N TRP A 95 -2.82 1.37 9.03
CA TRP A 95 -3.67 2.28 9.78
C TRP A 95 -3.52 2.09 11.30
N LEU A 96 -3.56 0.84 11.77
CA LEU A 96 -3.38 0.53 13.19
C LEU A 96 -1.96 0.85 13.68
N ALA A 97 -0.93 0.58 12.88
CA ALA A 97 0.45 0.89 13.19
C ALA A 97 0.66 2.40 13.37
N ALA A 98 0.16 3.21 12.42
CA ALA A 98 0.24 4.67 12.49
C ALA A 98 -0.41 5.20 13.78
N ARG A 99 -1.60 4.68 14.11
CA ARG A 99 -2.32 5.06 15.35
C ARG A 99 -1.56 4.68 16.62
N ARG A 100 -1.01 3.45 16.69
CA ARG A 100 -0.28 2.96 17.87
C ARG A 100 1.05 3.67 18.06
N LEU A 101 1.76 3.96 16.98
CA LEU A 101 3.04 4.64 16.99
C LEU A 101 2.90 6.18 17.06
N ARG A 102 1.68 6.70 16.91
CA ARG A 102 1.37 8.15 16.89
C ARG A 102 2.17 8.90 15.82
N VAL A 103 2.28 8.30 14.64
CA VAL A 103 2.95 8.91 13.48
C VAL A 103 1.93 9.12 12.34
N PRO A 104 2.17 10.08 11.43
CA PRO A 104 1.29 10.30 10.28
C PRO A 104 1.14 9.04 9.42
N LEU A 105 -0.08 8.79 8.95
CA LEU A 105 -0.37 7.82 7.89
C LEU A 105 -0.42 8.55 6.54
N VAL A 106 0.34 8.06 5.57
CA VAL A 106 0.20 8.43 4.15
C VAL A 106 -0.34 7.23 3.40
N ALA A 107 -1.40 7.42 2.62
CA ALA A 107 -2.06 6.35 1.89
C ALA A 107 -1.58 6.29 0.44
N ASP A 108 -1.20 5.10 -0.05
CA ASP A 108 -1.00 4.79 -1.47
C ASP A 108 -2.29 4.23 -2.06
N LEU A 109 -3.05 5.05 -2.78
CA LEU A 109 -4.25 4.63 -3.47
C LEU A 109 -3.93 4.42 -4.95
N ASN A 110 -3.45 3.22 -5.25
CA ASN A 110 -3.09 2.78 -6.59
C ASN A 110 -4.10 1.74 -7.10
N GLY A 111 -5.23 2.25 -7.59
CA GLY A 111 -6.34 1.46 -8.12
C GLY A 111 -7.67 1.79 -7.46
N ASP A 112 -8.76 1.56 -8.19
CA ASP A 112 -10.11 1.79 -7.70
C ASP A 112 -10.62 0.52 -7.00
N LEU A 113 -10.69 0.53 -5.66
CA LEU A 113 -11.17 -0.61 -4.88
C LEU A 113 -12.62 -0.97 -5.22
N GLU A 114 -13.46 0.00 -5.56
CA GLU A 114 -14.84 -0.31 -5.96
C GLU A 114 -14.86 -1.15 -7.24
N PHE A 115 -13.99 -0.83 -8.20
CA PHE A 115 -13.83 -1.62 -9.42
C PHE A 115 -13.30 -3.03 -9.12
N GLN A 116 -12.26 -3.15 -8.28
CA GLN A 116 -11.65 -4.44 -7.92
C GLN A 116 -12.61 -5.37 -7.18
N MET A 117 -13.62 -4.80 -6.50
CA MET A 117 -14.58 -5.54 -5.68
C MET A 117 -15.90 -5.86 -6.39
N ARG A 118 -16.08 -5.50 -7.67
CA ARG A 118 -17.35 -5.70 -8.41
C ARG A 118 -17.85 -7.14 -8.39
N GLU A 119 -16.95 -8.08 -8.64
CA GLU A 119 -17.23 -9.53 -8.71
C GLU A 119 -17.17 -10.23 -7.34
N ARG A 120 -17.00 -9.47 -6.25
CA ARG A 120 -16.93 -10.02 -4.89
C ARG A 120 -18.29 -10.02 -4.22
N SER A 121 -18.44 -10.83 -3.18
CA SER A 121 -19.69 -10.93 -2.45
C SER A 121 -20.10 -9.59 -1.83
N PHE A 122 -21.39 -9.40 -1.55
CA PHE A 122 -21.89 -8.18 -0.91
C PHE A 122 -21.18 -7.86 0.42
N ARG A 123 -20.95 -8.89 1.25
CA ARG A 123 -20.26 -8.73 2.54
C ARG A 123 -18.84 -8.20 2.35
N GLU A 124 -18.13 -8.74 1.37
CA GLU A 124 -16.78 -8.29 1.04
C GLU A 124 -16.78 -6.85 0.52
N ARG A 125 -17.71 -6.49 -0.38
CA ARG A 125 -17.84 -5.10 -0.86
C ARG A 125 -18.10 -4.10 0.27
N VAL A 126 -18.97 -4.44 1.21
CA VAL A 126 -19.26 -3.59 2.38
C VAL A 126 -18.03 -3.45 3.27
N LEU A 127 -17.34 -4.55 3.56
CA LEU A 127 -16.10 -4.52 4.36
C LEU A 127 -14.99 -3.71 3.67
N SER A 128 -14.86 -3.84 2.35
CA SER A 128 -13.91 -3.06 1.56
C SER A 128 -14.16 -1.58 1.70
N ARG A 129 -15.42 -1.17 1.50
CA ARG A 129 -15.81 0.24 1.54
C ARG A 129 -15.59 0.81 2.93
N TYR A 130 -15.91 0.04 3.98
CA TYR A 130 -15.65 0.43 5.36
C TYR A 130 -14.14 0.60 5.63
N THR A 131 -13.33 -0.38 5.22
CA THR A 131 -11.88 -0.38 5.42
C THR A 131 -11.23 0.79 4.67
N GLU A 132 -11.56 0.95 3.39
CA GLU A 132 -11.09 2.05 2.54
C GLU A 132 -11.45 3.41 3.14
N TYR A 133 -12.71 3.62 3.53
CA TYR A 133 -13.15 4.88 4.13
C TYR A 133 -12.34 5.22 5.39
N ASN A 134 -12.21 4.28 6.33
CA ASN A 134 -11.51 4.52 7.59
C ASN A 134 -10.01 4.75 7.40
N PHE A 135 -9.38 4.01 6.48
CA PHE A 135 -7.98 4.17 6.11
C PHE A 135 -7.73 5.56 5.54
N LEU A 136 -8.48 5.92 4.49
CA LEU A 136 -8.30 7.18 3.77
C LEU A 136 -8.70 8.40 4.63
N LYS A 137 -9.75 8.28 5.44
CA LYS A 137 -10.16 9.34 6.37
C LYS A 137 -9.08 9.62 7.41
N SER A 138 -8.42 8.57 7.90
CA SER A 138 -7.34 8.68 8.89
C SER A 138 -6.01 9.13 8.29
N ALA A 139 -5.83 8.98 6.98
CA ALA A 139 -4.61 9.41 6.30
C ALA A 139 -4.46 10.94 6.37
N SER A 140 -3.22 11.36 6.62
CA SER A 140 -2.79 12.76 6.58
C SER A 140 -2.70 13.26 5.13
N ARG A 141 -2.26 12.38 4.22
CA ARG A 141 -2.21 12.58 2.77
C ARG A 141 -2.56 11.28 2.05
N ILE A 142 -3.15 11.41 0.86
CA ILE A 142 -3.52 10.31 -0.02
C ILE A 142 -2.80 10.53 -1.34
N ILE A 143 -1.87 9.65 -1.68
CA ILE A 143 -1.21 9.64 -2.97
C ILE A 143 -2.07 8.84 -3.94
N VAL A 144 -2.37 9.43 -5.09
CA VAL A 144 -3.10 8.78 -6.19
C VAL A 144 -2.36 8.98 -7.50
N THR A 145 -2.61 8.11 -8.47
CA THR A 145 -1.95 8.19 -9.78
C THR A 145 -2.61 9.15 -10.78
N SER A 146 -3.84 9.60 -10.51
CA SER A 146 -4.54 10.54 -11.38
C SER A 146 -5.54 11.42 -10.63
N ALA A 147 -5.79 12.63 -11.16
CA ALA A 147 -6.80 13.54 -10.63
C ALA A 147 -8.21 12.94 -10.69
N ALA A 148 -8.54 12.24 -11.79
CA ALA A 148 -9.82 11.54 -11.94
C ALA A 148 -10.07 10.51 -10.83
N MET A 149 -9.02 9.83 -10.34
CA MET A 149 -9.14 8.92 -9.20
C MET A 149 -9.38 9.67 -7.89
N ALA A 150 -8.68 10.78 -7.64
CA ALA A 150 -8.93 11.63 -6.47
C ALA A 150 -10.37 12.12 -6.43
N GLU A 151 -10.89 12.66 -7.53
CA GLU A 151 -12.27 13.17 -7.61
C GLU A 151 -13.30 12.07 -7.38
N ARG A 152 -13.14 10.93 -8.07
CA ARG A 152 -14.04 9.79 -7.95
C ARG A 152 -14.11 9.27 -6.52
N VAL A 153 -12.96 9.00 -5.91
CA VAL A 153 -12.90 8.44 -4.56
C VAL A 153 -13.28 9.48 -3.51
N GLY A 154 -12.81 10.72 -3.65
CA GLY A 154 -13.17 11.84 -2.80
C GLY A 154 -14.69 12.06 -2.75
N LYS A 155 -15.36 12.05 -3.91
CA LYS A 155 -16.82 12.14 -3.99
C LYS A 155 -17.52 10.91 -3.40
N ARG A 156 -17.10 9.69 -3.78
CA ARG A 156 -17.72 8.42 -3.33
C ARG A 156 -17.67 8.23 -1.81
N LEU A 157 -16.60 8.70 -1.18
CA LEU A 157 -16.31 8.51 0.25
C LEU A 157 -16.45 9.80 1.08
N ALA A 158 -16.86 10.91 0.47
CA ALA A 158 -16.92 12.24 1.11
C ALA A 158 -15.60 12.63 1.80
N ILE A 159 -14.48 12.40 1.12
CA ILE A 159 -13.14 12.78 1.58
C ILE A 159 -12.72 14.05 0.85
N SER A 160 -12.25 15.04 1.61
CA SER A 160 -11.82 16.32 1.07
C SER A 160 -10.66 16.17 0.08
N LEU A 161 -10.77 16.87 -1.05
CA LEU A 161 -9.79 16.79 -2.15
C LEU A 161 -8.41 17.34 -1.76
N ASP A 162 -8.33 18.22 -0.75
CA ASP A 162 -7.08 18.77 -0.22
C ASP A 162 -6.15 17.71 0.40
N LYS A 163 -6.68 16.54 0.76
CA LYS A 163 -5.88 15.40 1.23
C LYS A 163 -5.15 14.68 0.10
N PHE A 164 -5.67 14.77 -1.13
CA PHE A 164 -5.14 14.03 -2.26
C PHE A 164 -3.93 14.75 -2.88
N ARG A 165 -2.94 13.98 -3.29
CA ARG A 165 -1.79 14.43 -4.07
C ARG A 165 -1.64 13.49 -5.26
N VAL A 166 -1.63 14.08 -6.44
CA VAL A 166 -1.46 13.31 -7.67
C VAL A 166 0.02 13.11 -7.91
N LEU A 167 0.43 11.85 -7.97
CA LEU A 167 1.75 11.41 -8.39
C LEU A 167 1.57 10.39 -9.52
N PRO A 168 1.71 10.83 -10.79
CA PRO A 168 1.58 9.93 -11.93
C PRO A 168 2.57 8.76 -11.84
N MET A 169 2.19 7.61 -12.42
CA MET A 169 3.11 6.48 -12.48
C MET A 169 4.29 6.81 -13.38
N GLY A 170 5.50 6.62 -12.84
CA GLY A 170 6.73 6.65 -13.62
C GLY A 170 6.89 5.37 -14.44
N VAL A 171 7.72 5.48 -15.48
CA VAL A 171 8.21 4.37 -16.29
C VAL A 171 9.73 4.37 -16.14
N ALA A 172 10.36 3.20 -16.10
CA ALA A 172 11.82 3.13 -16.03
C ALA A 172 12.45 3.76 -17.28
N ASP A 173 13.56 4.49 -17.13
CA ASP A 173 14.19 5.23 -18.22
C ASP A 173 14.58 4.34 -19.42
N ASN A 174 14.92 3.08 -19.15
CA ASN A 174 15.30 2.10 -20.18
C ASN A 174 14.10 1.34 -20.79
N PHE A 175 12.87 1.61 -20.34
CA PHE A 175 11.70 0.84 -20.77
C PHE A 175 11.47 0.94 -22.28
N PHE A 176 11.57 2.14 -22.85
CA PHE A 176 11.35 2.35 -24.29
C PHE A 176 12.50 1.82 -25.14
N GLY A 177 13.74 1.84 -24.65
CA GLY A 177 14.87 1.20 -25.34
C GLY A 177 14.77 -0.32 -25.37
N ALA A 178 14.19 -0.93 -24.33
CA ALA A 178 13.95 -2.38 -24.32
C ALA A 178 12.81 -2.84 -25.26
N LEU A 179 12.03 -1.91 -25.82
CA LEU A 179 11.00 -2.22 -26.82
C LEU A 179 11.58 -2.34 -28.22
N THR A 180 12.68 -1.65 -28.52
CA THR A 180 13.31 -1.66 -29.85
C THR A 180 14.19 -2.88 -30.11
N ASP A 181 14.60 -3.60 -29.05
CA ASP A 181 15.40 -4.83 -29.15
C ASP A 181 14.55 -6.11 -29.29
N ARG A 182 13.25 -5.97 -29.60
CA ARG A 182 12.30 -7.09 -29.76
C ARG A 182 11.85 -7.32 -31.21
N ASP A 183 12.42 -6.59 -32.16
CA ASP A 183 12.29 -6.85 -33.61
C ASP A 183 13.49 -7.68 -34.11
#